data_AF-A0A8R7TPT2-F1
#
_entry.id   AF-A0A8R7TPT2-F1
#
_cell.length_a   1.000
_cell.length_b   1.000
_cell.length_c   1.000
_cell.angle_alpha   90.00
_cell.angle_beta   90.00
_cell.angle_gamma   90.00
#
_symmetry.space_group_name_H-M   'P 1'
#
loop_
_entity.id
_entity.type
_entity.pdbx_description
1 polymer ?
#
loop_
_entity_poly.entity_id
_entity_poly.type
_entity_poly.pdbx_seq_one_letter_code
_entity_poly.pdbx_strand_id
1 'polypeptide(L)'
;MINVSPIGRNCSQEERDDFEKYDKVHNVRPKMVSVLREKFAHLNLTFSIGGQISFDVFPQGWDKTYCLRYLEEFKEIHFFGDKTYKGGNDHEIFESDRTVGHTVTSPNDTVQQCKSIFLSE
;
A
#
# COMPACT_ATOMS: atom_id res chain seq x y z
N MET A 1 -5.56 -11.44 -4.70
CA MET A 1 -4.23 -10.91 -4.37
C MET A 1 -3.31 -12.09 -4.10
N ILE A 2 -2.11 -12.06 -4.66
CA ILE A 2 -1.03 -13.00 -4.32
C ILE A 2 0.17 -12.21 -3.79
N ASN A 3 0.91 -12.80 -2.85
CA ASN A 3 2.14 -12.23 -2.33
C ASN A 3 3.33 -13.08 -2.79
N VAL A 4 4.36 -12.43 -3.33
CA VAL A 4 5.56 -13.06 -3.86
C VAL A 4 6.77 -12.61 -3.05
N SER A 5 7.55 -13.55 -2.53
CA SER A 5 8.78 -13.30 -1.76
C SER A 5 9.93 -14.10 -2.36
N PRO A 6 10.99 -13.47 -2.89
CA PRO A 6 12.15 -14.18 -3.44
C PRO A 6 12.89 -15.04 -2.42
N ILE A 7 13.03 -14.57 -1.17
CA ILE A 7 13.62 -15.34 -0.05
C ILE A 7 12.63 -16.34 0.58
N GLY A 8 11.34 -16.26 0.22
CA GLY A 8 10.27 -17.01 0.88
C GLY A 8 9.78 -16.34 2.17
N ARG A 9 8.55 -16.65 2.60
CA ARG A 9 7.94 -16.02 3.80
C ARG A 9 8.28 -16.73 5.11
N ASN A 10 8.84 -17.93 5.02
CA ASN A 10 9.21 -18.76 6.18
C ASN A 10 10.59 -18.42 6.76
N CYS A 11 11.20 -17.32 6.33
CA CYS A 11 12.47 -16.84 6.84
C CYS A 11 12.32 -16.14 8.21
N SER A 12 13.39 -16.15 9.00
CA SER A 12 13.52 -15.48 10.29
C SER A 12 13.50 -13.95 10.13
N GLN A 13 13.41 -13.21 11.25
CA GLN A 13 13.51 -11.75 11.20
C GLN A 13 14.91 -11.27 10.78
N GLU A 14 15.96 -11.94 11.24
CA GLU A 14 17.34 -11.64 10.83
C GLU A 14 17.52 -11.81 9.31
N GLU A 15 16.98 -12.90 8.76
CA GLU A 15 16.99 -13.13 7.31
C GLU A 15 16.17 -12.10 6.52
N ARG A 16 15.08 -11.57 7.11
CA ARG A 16 14.31 -10.47 6.50
C ARG A 16 15.14 -9.21 6.41
N ASP A 17 15.81 -8.86 7.50
CA ASP A 17 16.63 -7.65 7.60
C ASP A 17 17.82 -7.72 6.62
N ASP A 18 18.44 -8.89 6.51
CA ASP A 18 19.56 -9.12 5.59
C ASP A 18 19.12 -9.15 4.13
N PHE A 19 17.97 -9.78 3.83
CA PHE A 19 17.40 -9.72 2.50
C PHE A 19 17.02 -8.29 2.10
N GLU A 20 16.47 -7.49 3.03
CA GLU A 20 16.14 -6.09 2.75
C GLU A 20 17.38 -5.28 2.36
N LYS A 21 18.49 -5.44 3.09
CA LYS A 21 19.78 -4.81 2.75
C LYS A 21 20.26 -5.27 1.38
N TYR A 22 20.20 -6.58 1.13
CA TYR A 22 20.62 -7.17 -0.14
C TYR A 22 19.77 -6.65 -1.31
N ASP A 23 18.44 -6.62 -1.16
CA ASP A 23 17.51 -6.14 -2.17
C ASP A 23 17.70 -4.67 -2.50
N LYS A 24 18.02 -3.82 -1.50
CA LYS A 24 18.33 -2.40 -1.73
C LYS A 24 19.57 -2.18 -2.60
N VAL A 25 20.57 -3.05 -2.48
CA VAL A 25 21.80 -2.97 -3.29
C VAL A 25 21.61 -3.60 -4.67
N HIS A 26 20.97 -4.77 -4.73
CA HIS A 26 20.90 -5.58 -5.94
C HIS A 26 19.62 -5.39 -6.76
N ASN A 27 18.62 -4.70 -6.20
CA ASN A 27 17.31 -4.45 -6.80
C ASN A 27 16.59 -5.73 -7.25
N VAL A 28 16.57 -6.76 -6.41
CA VAL A 28 16.02 -8.09 -6.76
C VAL A 28 14.52 -7.99 -7.06
N ARG A 29 13.73 -7.44 -6.14
CA ARG A 29 12.27 -7.27 -6.30
C ARG A 29 11.92 -6.29 -7.43
N PRO A 30 12.54 -5.09 -7.56
CA PRO A 30 12.29 -4.21 -8.70
C PRO A 30 12.55 -4.88 -10.06
N LYS A 31 13.67 -5.60 -10.20
CA LYS A 31 13.99 -6.33 -11.44
C LYS A 31 12.96 -7.42 -11.73
N MET A 32 12.59 -8.21 -10.72
CA MET A 32 11.57 -9.25 -10.86
C MET A 32 10.22 -8.66 -11.29
N VAL A 33 9.78 -7.57 -10.65
CA VAL A 33 8.54 -6.86 -11.00
C VAL A 33 8.59 -6.33 -12.43
N SER A 34 9.71 -5.75 -12.87
CA SER A 34 9.87 -5.28 -14.25
C SER A 34 9.65 -6.40 -15.28
N VAL A 35 10.26 -7.57 -15.06
CA VAL A 35 10.09 -8.73 -15.94
C VAL A 35 8.65 -9.25 -15.91
N LEU A 36 8.02 -9.30 -14.74
CA LEU A 36 6.63 -9.75 -14.62
C LEU A 36 5.66 -8.80 -15.32
N ARG A 37 5.86 -7.49 -15.21
CA ARG A 37 5.05 -6.48 -15.91
C ARG A 37 5.12 -6.66 -17.42
N GLU A 38 6.30 -6.91 -17.98
CA GLU A 38 6.48 -7.15 -19.40
C GLU A 38 5.78 -8.45 -19.85
N LYS A 39 6.07 -9.57 -19.16
CA LYS A 39 5.54 -10.89 -19.54
C LYS A 39 4.02 -10.99 -19.41
N PHE A 40 3.44 -10.31 -18.43
CA PHE A 40 2.01 -10.38 -18.10
C PHE A 40 1.26 -9.08 -18.39
N ALA A 41 1.79 -8.23 -19.29
CA ALA A 41 1.16 -6.97 -19.68
C ALA A 41 -0.30 -7.14 -20.15
N HIS A 42 -0.64 -8.30 -20.72
CA HIS A 42 -2.00 -8.63 -21.19
C HIS A 42 -3.01 -8.94 -20.07
N LEU A 43 -2.56 -9.13 -18.82
CA LEU A 43 -3.43 -9.50 -17.69
C LEU A 43 -3.88 -8.31 -16.83
N ASN A 44 -3.40 -7.11 -17.15
CA ASN A 44 -3.72 -5.87 -16.42
C ASN A 44 -3.52 -5.98 -14.89
N LEU A 45 -2.32 -6.40 -14.48
CA LEU A 45 -1.94 -6.60 -13.09
C LEU A 45 -1.18 -5.40 -12.54
N THR A 46 -1.48 -5.03 -11.30
CA THR A 46 -0.70 -4.11 -10.48
C THR A 46 0.28 -4.89 -9.61
N PHE A 47 1.50 -4.36 -9.48
CA PHE A 47 2.58 -4.92 -8.67
C PHE A 47 3.04 -3.86 -7.67
N SER A 48 2.94 -4.17 -6.37
CA SER A 48 3.28 -3.25 -5.29
C SER A 48 4.38 -3.83 -4.40
N ILE A 49 5.57 -3.22 -4.42
CA ILE A 49 6.69 -3.62 -3.56
C ILE A 49 6.46 -3.02 -2.17
N GLY A 50 6.39 -3.88 -1.15
CA GLY A 50 6.07 -3.46 0.20
C GLY A 50 6.75 -4.34 1.25
N GLY A 51 7.12 -3.72 2.36
CA GLY A 51 7.85 -4.38 3.45
C GLY A 51 9.26 -4.81 3.04
N GLN A 52 9.82 -5.76 3.80
CA GLN A 52 11.24 -6.12 3.71
C GLN A 52 11.54 -7.15 2.62
N ILE A 53 10.63 -8.11 2.39
CA ILE A 53 10.95 -9.32 1.61
C ILE A 53 10.06 -9.59 0.39
N SER A 54 8.92 -8.92 0.27
CA SER A 54 7.89 -9.32 -0.71
C SER A 54 7.38 -8.16 -1.55
N PHE A 55 6.53 -8.51 -2.51
CA PHE A 55 5.65 -7.61 -3.23
C PHE A 55 4.31 -8.32 -3.49
N ASP A 56 3.25 -7.54 -3.60
CA ASP A 56 1.91 -8.03 -3.90
C ASP A 56 1.60 -7.88 -5.39
N VAL A 57 0.82 -8.84 -5.91
CA VAL A 57 0.28 -8.83 -7.27
C VAL A 57 -1.23 -8.98 -7.21
N PHE A 58 -1.93 -8.08 -7.87
CA PHE A 58 -3.39 -8.01 -7.86
C PHE A 58 -3.90 -7.36 -9.15
N PRO A 59 -5.15 -7.62 -9.56
CA PRO A 59 -5.74 -6.93 -10.71
C PRO A 59 -5.74 -5.41 -10.51
N GLN A 60 -5.63 -4.66 -11.61
CA GLN A 60 -5.74 -3.20 -11.54
C GLN A 60 -7.06 -2.78 -10.86
N GLY A 61 -7.00 -1.75 -10.00
CA GLY A 61 -8.15 -1.25 -9.22
C GLY A 61 -8.49 -2.06 -7.97
N TRP A 62 -7.70 -3.08 -7.63
CA TRP A 62 -7.79 -3.80 -6.34
C TRP A 62 -6.89 -3.19 -5.25
N ASP A 63 -6.53 -1.91 -5.39
CA ASP A 63 -5.95 -1.11 -4.30
C ASP A 63 -7.03 -0.76 -3.25
N LYS A 64 -6.69 0.10 -2.28
CA LYS A 64 -7.61 0.41 -1.18
C LYS A 64 -8.93 1.05 -1.65
N THR A 65 -8.96 1.71 -2.81
CA THR A 65 -10.21 2.27 -3.37
C THR A 65 -11.28 1.20 -3.61
N TYR A 66 -10.88 -0.06 -3.75
CA TYR A 66 -11.77 -1.20 -3.93
C TYR A 66 -12.83 -1.32 -2.82
N CYS A 67 -12.53 -0.88 -1.59
CA CYS A 67 -13.52 -0.91 -0.51
C CYS A 67 -14.61 0.16 -0.66
N LEU A 68 -14.33 1.28 -1.35
CA LEU A 68 -15.26 2.41 -1.46
C LEU A 68 -16.56 2.05 -2.17
N ARG A 69 -16.54 1.06 -3.08
CA ARG A 69 -17.75 0.53 -3.74
C ARG A 69 -18.79 -0.05 -2.79
N TYR A 70 -18.43 -0.26 -1.53
CA TYR A 70 -19.31 -0.78 -0.47
C TYR A 70 -19.75 0.29 0.52
N LEU A 71 -19.43 1.57 0.27
CA LEU A 71 -19.68 2.70 1.17
C LEU A 71 -20.52 3.79 0.49
N GLU A 72 -21.42 3.40 -0.43
CA GLU A 72 -22.24 4.35 -1.21
C GLU A 72 -23.27 5.10 -0.36
N GLU A 73 -23.63 4.56 0.79
CA GLU A 73 -24.62 5.13 1.71
C GLU A 73 -24.11 6.34 2.51
N PHE A 74 -22.80 6.58 2.54
CA PHE A 74 -22.19 7.66 3.31
C PHE A 74 -22.03 8.93 2.47
N LYS A 75 -22.48 10.07 3.02
CA LYS A 75 -22.32 11.39 2.37
C LYS A 75 -20.88 11.88 2.38
N GLU A 76 -20.13 11.52 3.43
CA GLU A 76 -18.75 11.94 3.65
C GLU A 76 -17.98 10.75 4.22
N ILE A 77 -16.79 10.49 3.65
CA ILE A 77 -15.92 9.38 4.05
C ILE A 77 -14.57 9.97 4.39
N HIS A 78 -14.15 9.90 5.66
CA HIS A 78 -12.81 10.31 6.05
C HIS A 78 -11.86 9.12 5.97
N PHE A 79 -10.75 9.30 5.25
CA PHE A 79 -9.69 8.31 5.17
C PHE A 79 -8.43 8.84 5.85
N PHE A 80 -7.86 8.07 6.78
CA PHE A 80 -6.60 8.40 7.46
C PHE A 80 -5.52 7.38 7.06
N GLY A 81 -4.38 7.84 6.55
CA GLY A 81 -3.29 6.96 6.09
C GLY A 81 -1.91 7.57 6.28
N ASP A 82 -0.88 6.72 6.44
CA ASP A 82 0.51 7.15 6.65
C ASP A 82 1.35 7.13 5.37
N LYS A 83 0.94 6.33 4.38
CA LYS A 83 1.65 6.19 3.09
C LYS A 83 0.82 6.74 1.93
N THR A 84 0.41 8.00 2.08
CA THR A 84 -0.44 8.73 1.12
C THR A 84 0.34 9.35 -0.06
N TYR A 85 1.67 9.38 0.03
CA TYR A 85 2.55 9.84 -1.05
C TYR A 85 2.47 8.92 -2.27
N LYS A 86 2.78 9.44 -3.46
CA LYS A 86 2.78 8.69 -4.72
C LYS A 86 3.63 7.41 -4.62
N GLY A 87 3.00 6.25 -4.82
CA GLY A 87 3.62 4.93 -4.71
C GLY A 87 3.51 4.28 -3.33
N GLY A 88 3.03 5.00 -2.32
CA GLY A 88 2.57 4.43 -1.06
C GLY A 88 1.24 3.70 -1.24
N ASN A 89 0.95 2.73 -0.37
CA ASN A 89 -0.23 1.87 -0.51
C ASN A 89 -1.55 2.54 -0.09
N ASP A 90 -1.51 3.76 0.46
CA ASP A 90 -2.69 4.56 0.78
C ASP A 90 -2.98 5.62 -0.28
N HIS A 91 -2.09 5.81 -1.26
CA HIS A 91 -2.15 6.91 -2.21
C HIS A 91 -3.48 6.95 -2.98
N GLU A 92 -3.89 5.82 -3.57
CA GLU A 92 -5.08 5.79 -4.44
C GLU A 92 -6.37 6.09 -3.68
N ILE A 93 -6.51 5.57 -2.45
CA ILE A 93 -7.69 5.86 -1.62
C ILE A 93 -7.64 7.26 -1.02
N PHE A 94 -6.45 7.80 -0.73
CA PHE A 94 -6.29 9.17 -0.23
C PHE A 94 -6.65 10.22 -1.29
N GLU A 95 -6.27 9.99 -2.55
CA GLU A 95 -6.55 10.89 -3.69
C GLU A 95 -7.95 10.69 -4.31
N SER A 96 -8.75 9.75 -3.79
CA SER A 96 -10.08 9.47 -4.34
C SER A 96 -11.05 10.62 -4.02
N ASP A 97 -11.78 11.12 -5.02
CA ASP A 97 -12.83 12.14 -4.86
C ASP A 97 -13.94 11.74 -3.87
N ARG A 98 -14.09 10.44 -3.57
CA ARG A 98 -15.05 9.92 -2.59
C ARG A 98 -14.60 10.07 -1.13
N THR A 99 -13.37 10.50 -0.88
CA THR A 99 -12.81 10.57 0.47
C THR A 99 -12.28 11.96 0.79
N VAL A 100 -12.45 12.38 2.04
CA VAL A 100 -11.66 13.44 2.65
C VAL A 100 -10.40 12.79 3.24
N GLY A 101 -9.27 12.94 2.55
CA GLY A 101 -8.01 12.32 2.92
C GLY A 101 -7.24 13.07 4.02
N HIS A 102 -6.72 12.33 5.00
CA HIS A 102 -5.93 12.82 6.13
C HIS A 102 -4.61 12.06 6.18
N THR A 103 -3.50 12.76 5.95
CA THR A 103 -2.17 12.14 6.12
C THR A 103 -1.80 12.16 7.61
N VAL A 104 -1.39 11.01 8.14
CA VAL A 104 -0.97 10.84 9.53
C VAL A 104 0.44 10.29 9.62
N THR A 105 1.16 10.64 10.68
CA THR A 105 2.55 10.19 10.89
C THR A 105 2.69 9.15 11.99
N SER A 106 1.65 9.00 12.83
CA SER A 106 1.63 8.08 13.95
C SER A 106 0.20 7.84 14.43
N PRO A 107 -0.06 6.79 15.23
CA PRO A 107 -1.36 6.60 15.86
C PRO A 107 -1.81 7.81 16.71
N ASN A 108 -0.86 8.49 17.38
CA ASN A 108 -1.18 9.67 18.18
C ASN A 108 -1.62 10.85 17.30
N ASP A 109 -0.99 11.05 16.15
CA ASP A 109 -1.38 12.07 15.16
C ASP A 109 -2.82 11.84 14.66
N THR A 110 -3.18 10.59 14.34
CA THR A 110 -4.57 10.21 14.02
C THR A 110 -5.55 10.62 15.12
N VAL A 111 -5.22 10.36 16.39
CA VAL A 111 -6.07 10.76 17.52
C VAL A 111 -6.24 12.27 17.62
N GLN A 112 -5.17 13.04 17.44
CA GLN A 112 -5.25 14.51 17.49
C GLN A 112 -6.10 15.06 16.35
N GLN A 113 -5.93 14.55 15.13
CA GLN A 113 -6.73 14.97 13.98
C GLN A 113 -8.21 14.62 14.17
N CYS A 114 -8.54 13.40 14.61
CA CYS A 114 -9.93 13.02 14.91
C CYS A 114 -10.56 13.93 15.97
N LYS A 115 -9.82 14.27 17.03
CA LYS A 115 -10.31 15.24 18.04
C LYS A 115 -10.58 16.61 17.44
N SER A 116 -9.67 17.10 16.61
CA SER A 116 -9.81 18.41 15.98
C SER A 116 -10.95 18.49 14.96
N ILE A 117 -11.31 17.39 14.31
CA ILE A 117 -12.34 17.36 13.26
C ILE A 117 -13.71 17.07 13.85
N PHE A 118 -13.81 16.11 14.77
CA PHE A 118 -15.10 15.57 15.21
C PHE A 118 -15.50 15.96 16.63
N LEU A 119 -14.59 16.54 17.42
CA LEU A 119 -14.79 16.86 18.85
C LEU A 119 -14.40 18.30 19.20
N SER A 120 -14.12 19.14 18.20
CA SER A 120 -13.96 20.58 18.38
C SER A 120 -15.34 21.22 18.53
N GLU A 121 -15.53 21.96 19.63
CA GLU A 121 -16.74 22.75 19.89
C GLU A 121 -16.82 23.99 18.99
#